data_AF-A0A933QWA3-F1
#
_entry.id   AF-A0A933QWA3-F1
#
_cell.length_a   1.000
_cell.length_b   1.000
_cell.length_c   1.000
_cell.angle_alpha   90.00
_cell.angle_beta   90.00
_cell.angle_gamma   90.00
#
_symmetry.space_group_name_H-M   'P 1'
#
loop_
_entity.id
_entity.type
_entity.pdbx_description
1 polymer ?
#
loop_
_entity_poly.entity_id
_entity_poly.type
_entity_poly.pdbx_seq_one_letter_code
_entity_poly.pdbx_strand_id
1 'polypeptide(L)'
;MKSTPITLAVALFFGAVVLLTFGGINLVAAPVWIVFRRGTNIATFNTVAQIASAVAIIILVAAAALIVIPLALEPAANWFRKSIKVLPAYLLGMTVAALLANLLSIATVGSLTSASSPIKLSLAIALLIVSAMGAIIAVTIAALRTGLSARISKFSLALSGISLGPILILCVAMFGAINIAMTTPTNLAGGGQSPAPQGAPPGGPGSANGIASLVTTFQMGGILMAVFAIVALVGVVIGVRALGGLTATASPVSIDYRREVGRAIVSTIAISIVLFVAMQLVPVARTNPPVVSTIQWDSPQTKALATRACMNCHSNETEWPLYAQFAPGSWITSVHVNSAREQFNLSELNKLPSLRRARLARDMAEQIRNNTMPPADFLLMHPEAHLTDAEKQLLIQGLQNSIK
;
A
#
# COMPACT_ATOMS: atom_id res chain seq x y z
N MET A 1 -14.96 38.06 0.42
CA MET A 1 -15.64 36.74 0.31
C MET A 1 -14.95 35.72 -0.62
N LYS A 2 -13.75 35.97 -1.18
CA LYS A 2 -13.02 35.02 -2.05
C LYS A 2 -12.00 34.09 -1.34
N SER A 3 -11.77 34.23 -0.03
CA SER A 3 -10.70 33.50 0.67
C SER A 3 -11.05 32.07 1.08
N THR A 4 -12.32 31.78 1.38
CA THR A 4 -12.77 30.46 1.87
C THR A 4 -12.46 29.27 0.94
N PRO A 5 -12.65 29.34 -0.39
CA PRO A 5 -12.31 28.21 -1.28
C PRO A 5 -10.80 27.96 -1.36
N ILE A 6 -9.98 29.00 -1.29
CA ILE A 6 -8.51 28.87 -1.27
C ILE A 6 -8.07 28.24 0.05
N THR A 7 -8.59 28.71 1.20
CA THR A 7 -8.27 28.15 2.50
C THR A 7 -8.70 26.67 2.61
N LEU A 8 -9.85 26.31 2.06
CA LEU A 8 -10.32 24.92 2.01
C LEU A 8 -9.44 24.04 1.13
N ALA A 9 -9.09 24.51 -0.07
CA ALA A 9 -8.19 23.80 -0.98
C ALA A 9 -6.81 23.58 -0.35
N VAL A 10 -6.26 24.59 0.32
CA VAL A 10 -5.00 24.50 1.07
C VAL A 10 -5.12 23.48 2.20
N ALA A 11 -6.18 23.52 3.01
CA ALA A 11 -6.37 22.60 4.12
C ALA A 11 -6.46 21.13 3.65
N LEU A 12 -7.22 20.85 2.60
CA LEU A 12 -7.35 19.52 2.00
C LEU A 12 -6.03 19.04 1.39
N PHE A 13 -5.33 19.91 0.65
CA PHE A 13 -4.06 19.58 0.04
C PHE A 13 -3.00 19.23 1.09
N PHE A 14 -2.78 20.09 2.09
CA PHE A 14 -1.77 19.85 3.11
C PHE A 14 -2.13 18.69 4.04
N GLY A 15 -3.40 18.55 4.44
CA GLY A 15 -3.84 17.39 5.23
C GLY A 15 -3.59 16.07 4.49
N ALA A 16 -3.84 16.05 3.18
CA ALA A 16 -3.64 14.84 2.41
C ALA A 16 -2.16 14.57 2.05
N VAL A 17 -1.34 15.60 1.84
CA VAL A 17 0.12 15.44 1.64
C VAL A 17 0.78 14.89 2.90
N VAL A 18 0.38 15.34 4.09
CA VAL A 18 0.90 14.80 5.35
C VAL A 18 0.49 13.34 5.53
N LEU A 19 -0.74 12.97 5.19
CA LEU A 19 -1.19 11.57 5.21
C LEU A 19 -0.48 10.69 4.17
N LEU A 20 -0.21 11.20 2.97
CA LEU A 20 0.59 10.49 1.98
C LEU A 20 2.03 10.33 2.43
N THR A 21 2.60 11.33 3.09
CA THR A 21 3.98 11.26 3.62
C THR A 21 4.05 10.26 4.76
N PHE A 22 3.09 10.28 5.69
CA PHE A 22 3.04 9.32 6.79
C PHE A 22 2.68 7.90 6.31
N GLY A 23 1.71 7.77 5.42
CA GLY A 23 1.37 6.50 4.76
C GLY A 23 2.58 5.94 4.03
N GLY A 24 3.26 6.76 3.23
CA GLY A 24 4.52 6.40 2.57
C GLY A 24 5.60 5.95 3.56
N ILE A 25 5.76 6.65 4.69
CA ILE A 25 6.69 6.26 5.76
C ILE A 25 6.28 4.90 6.34
N ASN A 26 5.02 4.66 6.72
CA ASN A 26 4.62 3.35 7.30
C ASN A 26 4.69 2.21 6.31
N LEU A 27 4.41 2.47 5.03
CA LEU A 27 4.39 1.48 3.96
C LEU A 27 5.80 1.12 3.48
N VAL A 28 6.75 2.07 3.52
CA VAL A 28 8.16 1.86 3.11
C VAL A 28 9.06 1.48 4.29
N ALA A 29 8.66 1.76 5.54
CA ALA A 29 9.49 1.59 6.75
C ALA A 29 9.68 0.14 7.25
N ALA A 30 9.45 -0.90 6.44
CA ALA A 30 9.90 -2.24 6.81
C ALA A 30 11.39 -2.29 7.26
N PRO A 31 12.33 -1.51 6.67
CA PRO A 31 13.72 -1.43 7.14
C PRO A 31 13.89 -0.59 8.41
N VAL A 32 13.12 0.50 8.55
CA VAL A 32 13.21 1.42 9.70
C VAL A 32 12.65 0.74 10.97
N TRP A 33 11.63 -0.10 10.82
CA TRP A 33 11.06 -0.91 11.90
C TRP A 33 12.06 -1.88 12.54
N ILE A 34 13.03 -2.40 11.77
CA ILE A 34 14.09 -3.29 12.28
C ILE A 34 14.96 -2.55 13.32
N VAL A 35 15.19 -1.25 13.14
CA VAL A 35 15.93 -0.40 14.10
C VAL A 35 15.07 -0.11 15.34
N PHE A 36 13.78 0.13 15.16
CA PHE A 36 12.84 0.48 16.23
C PHE A 36 12.42 -0.68 17.15
N ARG A 37 12.60 -1.94 16.74
CA ARG A 37 12.14 -3.12 17.50
C ARG A 37 12.91 -3.36 18.82
N ARG A 38 14.03 -2.67 19.05
CA ARG A 38 14.95 -2.94 20.16
C ARG A 38 14.83 -1.99 21.36
N GLY A 39 14.01 -0.95 21.28
CA GLY A 39 13.80 0.00 22.40
C GLY A 39 12.48 -0.26 23.14
N THR A 40 12.53 -0.20 24.47
CA THR A 40 11.32 -0.20 25.33
C THR A 40 10.43 1.01 24.99
N ASN A 41 9.10 0.85 25.06
CA ASN A 41 8.07 1.87 24.79
C ASN A 41 7.85 2.35 23.34
N ILE A 42 8.68 1.95 22.37
CA ILE A 42 8.53 2.35 20.96
C ILE A 42 7.26 1.75 20.31
N ALA A 43 6.86 0.55 20.75
CA ALA A 43 5.63 -0.10 20.29
C ALA A 43 4.37 0.74 20.57
N THR A 44 4.31 1.40 21.73
CA THR A 44 3.18 2.25 22.11
C THR A 44 3.06 3.47 21.20
N PHE A 45 4.16 4.15 20.91
CA PHE A 45 4.17 5.29 19.98
C PHE A 45 3.69 4.88 18.57
N ASN A 46 4.08 3.68 18.11
CA ASN A 46 3.63 3.16 16.82
C ASN A 46 2.14 2.87 16.79
N THR A 47 1.59 2.20 17.81
CA THR A 47 0.16 1.93 17.90
C THR A 47 -0.65 3.24 17.92
N VAL A 48 -0.20 4.22 18.70
CA VAL A 48 -0.83 5.56 18.74
C VAL A 48 -0.77 6.23 17.36
N ALA A 49 0.39 6.19 16.69
CA ALA A 49 0.57 6.78 15.37
C ALA A 49 -0.33 6.11 14.30
N GLN A 50 -0.47 4.78 14.34
CA GLN A 50 -1.33 4.04 13.43
C GLN A 50 -2.82 4.37 13.64
N ILE A 51 -3.29 4.37 14.89
CA ILE A 51 -4.68 4.71 15.21
C ILE A 51 -4.98 6.16 14.81
N ALA A 52 -4.11 7.10 15.17
CA ALA A 52 -4.26 8.51 14.83
C ALA A 52 -4.33 8.74 13.30
N SER A 53 -3.48 8.04 12.54
CA SER A 53 -3.52 8.08 11.07
C SER A 53 -4.82 7.52 10.49
N ALA A 54 -5.29 6.37 10.98
CA ALA A 54 -6.55 5.79 10.54
C ALA A 54 -7.73 6.75 10.77
N VAL A 55 -7.79 7.38 11.94
CA VAL A 55 -8.81 8.38 12.27
C VAL A 55 -8.71 9.61 11.34
N ALA A 56 -7.50 10.15 11.13
CA ALA A 56 -7.30 11.27 10.21
C ALA A 56 -7.76 10.96 8.78
N ILE A 57 -7.43 9.77 8.26
CA ILE A 57 -7.84 9.32 6.93
C ILE A 57 -9.37 9.27 6.82
N ILE A 58 -10.05 8.69 7.80
CA ILE A 58 -11.53 8.60 7.80
C ILE A 58 -12.16 9.99 7.77
N ILE A 59 -11.68 10.91 8.62
CA ILE A 59 -12.21 12.28 8.69
C ILE A 59 -11.95 13.03 7.38
N LEU A 60 -10.77 12.88 6.78
CA LEU A 60 -10.42 13.54 5.52
C LEU A 60 -11.23 12.99 4.34
N VAL A 61 -11.43 11.67 4.27
CA VAL A 61 -12.29 11.04 3.26
C VAL A 61 -13.72 11.55 3.39
N ALA A 62 -14.24 11.68 4.62
CA ALA A 62 -15.55 12.28 4.85
C ALA A 62 -15.60 13.76 4.42
N ALA A 63 -14.54 14.54 4.69
CA ALA A 63 -14.45 15.94 4.27
C ALA A 63 -14.42 16.10 2.75
N ALA A 64 -13.71 15.22 2.05
CA ALA A 64 -13.67 15.16 0.60
C ALA A 64 -15.02 14.71 0.01
N ALA A 65 -15.68 13.71 0.61
CA ALA A 65 -16.99 13.20 0.20
C ALA A 65 -18.06 14.31 0.17
N LEU A 66 -18.05 15.20 1.17
CA LEU A 66 -18.95 16.36 1.25
C LEU A 66 -18.81 17.33 0.07
N ILE A 67 -17.65 17.37 -0.59
CA ILE A 67 -17.40 18.21 -1.77
C ILE A 67 -17.76 17.45 -3.04
N VAL A 68 -17.26 16.22 -3.18
CA VAL A 68 -17.34 15.49 -4.45
C VAL A 68 -18.71 14.89 -4.73
N ILE A 69 -19.49 14.53 -3.70
CA ILE A 69 -20.85 13.99 -3.88
C ILE A 69 -21.79 15.04 -4.47
N PRO A 70 -21.92 16.26 -3.90
CA PRO A 70 -22.74 17.30 -4.51
C PRO A 70 -22.27 17.66 -5.93
N LEU A 71 -20.94 17.74 -6.15
CA LEU A 71 -20.39 18.01 -7.46
C LEU A 71 -20.78 16.93 -8.49
N ALA A 72 -20.68 15.67 -8.13
CA ALA A 72 -21.08 14.56 -8.99
C ALA A 72 -22.58 14.56 -9.33
N LEU A 73 -23.42 15.15 -8.45
CA LEU A 73 -24.86 15.28 -8.64
C LEU A 73 -25.28 16.54 -9.40
N GLU A 74 -24.38 17.49 -9.63
CA GLU A 74 -24.72 18.67 -10.40
C GLU A 74 -25.10 18.31 -11.85
N PRO A 75 -26.14 18.96 -12.41
CA PRO A 75 -26.47 18.82 -13.82
C PRO A 75 -25.29 19.19 -14.73
N ALA A 76 -25.20 18.51 -15.86
CA ALA A 76 -24.21 18.78 -16.90
C ALA A 76 -24.89 18.82 -18.27
N ALA A 77 -24.33 19.63 -19.19
CA ALA A 77 -24.89 19.78 -20.54
C ALA A 77 -24.74 18.50 -21.39
N ASN A 78 -23.64 17.75 -21.22
CA ASN A 78 -23.37 16.53 -21.97
C ASN A 78 -22.64 15.49 -21.10
N TRP A 79 -22.44 14.29 -21.66
CA TRP A 79 -21.82 13.16 -20.95
C TRP A 79 -20.36 13.45 -20.56
N PHE A 80 -19.57 14.10 -21.43
CA PHE A 80 -18.18 14.43 -21.15
C PHE A 80 -18.01 15.35 -19.95
N ARG A 81 -18.80 16.44 -19.88
CA ARG A 81 -18.80 17.34 -18.72
C ARG A 81 -19.30 16.65 -17.46
N LYS A 82 -20.24 15.70 -17.56
CA LYS A 82 -20.68 14.90 -16.42
C LYS A 82 -19.54 14.03 -15.89
N SER A 83 -18.78 13.37 -16.77
CA SER A 83 -17.63 12.55 -16.38
C SER A 83 -16.55 13.35 -15.63
N ILE A 84 -16.28 14.60 -16.04
CA ILE A 84 -15.36 15.49 -15.31
C ILE A 84 -15.85 15.80 -13.89
N LYS A 85 -17.16 15.98 -13.70
CA LYS A 85 -17.75 16.23 -12.37
C LYS A 85 -17.77 14.97 -11.48
N VAL A 86 -17.89 13.80 -12.08
CA VAL A 86 -17.91 12.50 -11.38
C VAL A 86 -16.49 12.00 -11.04
N LEU A 87 -15.49 12.39 -11.83
CA LEU A 87 -14.11 11.92 -11.68
C LEU A 87 -13.52 12.07 -10.26
N PRO A 88 -13.67 13.20 -9.53
CA PRO A 88 -13.18 13.32 -8.16
C PRO A 88 -13.81 12.29 -7.20
N ALA A 89 -15.11 12.02 -7.34
CA ALA A 89 -15.80 11.02 -6.53
C ALA A 89 -15.33 9.60 -6.89
N TYR A 90 -15.10 9.33 -8.17
CA TYR A 90 -14.53 8.07 -8.64
C TYR A 90 -13.14 7.81 -8.04
N LEU A 91 -12.24 8.79 -8.12
CA LEU A 91 -10.88 8.69 -7.58
C LEU A 91 -10.88 8.54 -6.05
N LEU A 92 -11.76 9.26 -5.35
CA LEU A 92 -11.92 9.09 -3.90
C LEU A 92 -12.40 7.66 -3.55
N GLY A 93 -13.35 7.12 -4.32
CA GLY A 93 -13.81 5.74 -4.17
C GLY A 93 -12.69 4.71 -4.42
N MET A 94 -11.88 4.91 -5.46
CA MET A 94 -10.72 4.05 -5.74
C MET A 94 -9.69 4.07 -4.62
N THR A 95 -9.43 5.22 -4.01
CA THR A 95 -8.54 5.34 -2.83
C THR A 95 -9.06 4.52 -1.65
N VAL A 96 -10.35 4.59 -1.36
CA VAL A 96 -10.97 3.80 -0.28
C VAL A 96 -10.88 2.30 -0.59
N ALA A 97 -11.14 1.89 -1.84
CA ALA A 97 -11.02 0.50 -2.26
C ALA A 97 -9.58 -0.02 -2.15
N ALA A 98 -8.58 0.77 -2.55
CA ALA A 98 -7.17 0.41 -2.42
C ALA A 98 -6.74 0.30 -0.94
N LEU A 99 -7.24 1.19 -0.08
CA LEU A 99 -7.01 1.12 1.36
C LEU A 99 -7.59 -0.16 1.96
N LEU A 100 -8.82 -0.52 1.60
CA LEU A 100 -9.46 -1.76 2.05
C LEU A 100 -8.71 -3.00 1.55
N ALA A 101 -8.29 -3.02 0.28
CA ALA A 101 -7.48 -4.11 -0.27
C ALA A 101 -6.18 -4.30 0.52
N ASN A 102 -5.49 -3.20 0.84
CA ASN A 102 -4.27 -3.25 1.66
C ASN A 102 -4.55 -3.76 3.10
N LEU A 103 -5.65 -3.32 3.73
CA LEU A 103 -6.05 -3.78 5.07
C LEU A 103 -6.40 -5.27 5.10
N LEU A 104 -7.04 -5.76 4.04
CA LEU A 104 -7.42 -7.17 3.89
C LEU A 104 -6.28 -8.05 3.36
N SER A 105 -5.07 -7.49 3.18
CA SER A 105 -3.91 -8.18 2.60
C SER A 105 -4.18 -8.76 1.20
N ILE A 106 -5.03 -8.11 0.41
CA ILE A 106 -5.33 -8.47 -0.96
C ILE A 106 -4.33 -7.75 -1.88
N ALA A 107 -3.66 -8.49 -2.78
CA ALA A 107 -2.67 -7.95 -3.72
C ALA A 107 -1.48 -7.22 -3.04
N THR A 108 -1.12 -7.64 -1.82
CA THR A 108 0.02 -7.12 -1.06
C THR A 108 1.30 -7.93 -1.25
N VAL A 109 1.20 -9.16 -1.76
CA VAL A 109 2.33 -10.00 -2.17
C VAL A 109 2.81 -9.60 -3.57
N GLY A 110 4.07 -9.89 -3.88
CA GLY A 110 4.70 -9.49 -5.15
C GLY A 110 5.25 -8.05 -5.11
N SER A 111 6.36 -7.83 -5.81
CA SER A 111 7.02 -6.52 -5.89
C SER A 111 6.94 -6.02 -7.33
N LEU A 112 6.39 -4.81 -7.53
CA LEU A 112 6.45 -4.11 -8.82
C LEU A 112 7.85 -3.59 -9.13
N THR A 113 8.70 -3.52 -8.11
CA THR A 113 10.10 -3.14 -8.22
C THR A 113 10.98 -4.39 -8.23
N SER A 114 12.07 -4.35 -9.00
CA SER A 114 12.98 -5.49 -9.18
C SER A 114 13.47 -6.08 -7.84
N ALA A 115 13.81 -7.36 -7.83
CA ALA A 115 14.30 -8.07 -6.63
C ALA A 115 15.53 -7.42 -5.97
N SER A 116 16.31 -6.63 -6.72
CA SER A 116 17.49 -5.89 -6.24
C SER A 116 17.17 -4.52 -5.65
N SER A 117 15.93 -4.05 -5.78
CA SER A 117 15.53 -2.75 -5.23
C SER A 117 15.38 -2.83 -3.69
N PRO A 118 15.90 -1.85 -2.94
CA PRO A 118 15.76 -1.82 -1.48
C PRO A 118 14.32 -1.52 -1.03
N ILE A 119 13.44 -1.09 -1.95
CA ILE A 119 12.05 -0.74 -1.69
C ILE A 119 11.18 -1.73 -2.46
N LYS A 120 10.56 -2.68 -1.75
CA LYS A 120 9.56 -3.59 -2.33
C LYS A 120 8.21 -2.91 -2.35
N LEU A 121 7.74 -2.50 -3.54
CA LEU A 121 6.44 -1.85 -3.68
C LEU A 121 5.40 -2.86 -4.17
N SER A 122 4.42 -3.20 -3.33
CA SER A 122 3.31 -4.05 -3.77
C SER A 122 2.34 -3.29 -4.66
N LEU A 123 1.53 -4.02 -5.43
CA LEU A 123 0.53 -3.41 -6.30
C LEU A 123 -0.53 -2.64 -5.50
N ALA A 124 -1.02 -3.21 -4.40
CA ALA A 124 -2.00 -2.54 -3.53
C ALA A 124 -1.46 -1.17 -3.04
N ILE A 125 -0.18 -1.10 -2.68
CA ILE A 125 0.47 0.13 -2.26
C ILE A 125 0.62 1.12 -3.42
N ALA A 126 1.07 0.66 -4.59
CA ALA A 126 1.20 1.52 -5.76
C ALA A 126 -0.15 2.12 -6.17
N LEU A 127 -1.22 1.31 -6.19
CA LEU A 127 -2.58 1.76 -6.48
C LEU A 127 -3.08 2.74 -5.44
N LEU A 128 -2.82 2.49 -4.15
CA LEU A 128 -3.19 3.41 -3.08
C LEU A 128 -2.51 4.78 -3.26
N ILE A 129 -1.21 4.81 -3.55
CA ILE A 129 -0.47 6.06 -3.76
C ILE A 129 -1.04 6.82 -4.96
N VAL A 130 -1.18 6.16 -6.11
CA VAL A 130 -1.63 6.81 -7.35
C VAL A 130 -3.08 7.31 -7.20
N SER A 131 -3.98 6.50 -6.66
CA SER A 131 -5.39 6.88 -6.46
C SER A 131 -5.52 8.00 -5.43
N ALA A 132 -4.79 7.93 -4.32
CA ALA A 132 -4.80 8.98 -3.31
C ALA A 132 -4.27 10.31 -3.87
N MET A 133 -3.13 10.31 -4.57
CA MET A 133 -2.61 11.51 -5.23
C MET A 133 -3.60 12.09 -6.24
N GLY A 134 -4.20 11.23 -7.07
CA GLY A 134 -5.23 11.62 -8.03
C GLY A 134 -6.45 12.24 -7.34
N ALA A 135 -6.94 11.60 -6.27
CA ALA A 135 -8.09 12.09 -5.48
C ALA A 135 -7.79 13.45 -4.85
N ILE A 136 -6.59 13.67 -4.31
CA ILE A 136 -6.18 14.95 -3.72
C ILE A 136 -6.22 16.05 -4.76
N ILE A 137 -5.60 15.83 -5.92
CA ILE A 137 -5.56 16.81 -7.00
C ILE A 137 -6.99 17.09 -7.48
N ALA A 138 -7.79 16.05 -7.70
CA ALA A 138 -9.15 16.17 -8.21
C ALA A 138 -10.09 16.88 -7.21
N VAL A 139 -10.02 16.54 -5.93
CA VAL A 139 -10.81 17.17 -4.85
C VAL A 139 -10.38 18.62 -4.65
N THR A 140 -9.08 18.92 -4.70
CA THR A 140 -8.56 20.29 -4.57
C THR A 140 -9.01 21.16 -5.73
N ILE A 141 -8.89 20.67 -6.97
CA ILE A 141 -9.38 21.36 -8.16
C ILE A 141 -10.90 21.54 -8.09
N ALA A 142 -11.64 20.52 -7.65
CA ALA A 142 -13.08 20.61 -7.44
C ALA A 142 -13.42 21.72 -6.45
N ALA A 143 -12.79 21.74 -5.27
CA ALA A 143 -12.99 22.76 -4.25
C ALA A 143 -12.73 24.19 -4.76
N LEU A 144 -11.74 24.36 -5.66
CA LEU A 144 -11.42 25.65 -6.28
C LEU A 144 -12.41 26.08 -7.39
N ARG A 145 -13.05 25.11 -8.06
CA ARG A 145 -13.93 25.38 -9.23
C ARG A 145 -15.41 25.48 -8.88
N THR A 146 -15.84 24.89 -7.77
CA THR A 146 -17.26 24.78 -7.44
C THR A 146 -17.81 26.03 -6.74
N GLY A 147 -18.99 26.48 -7.16
CA GLY A 147 -19.85 27.39 -6.40
C GLY A 147 -20.56 26.67 -5.25
N LEU A 148 -19.81 25.96 -4.40
CA LEU A 148 -20.37 25.25 -3.24
C LEU A 148 -21.15 26.24 -2.36
N SER A 149 -22.25 25.75 -1.78
CA SER A 149 -22.94 26.54 -0.75
C SER A 149 -21.96 26.86 0.38
N ALA A 150 -22.06 28.07 0.94
CA ALA A 150 -21.20 28.49 2.04
C ALA A 150 -21.24 27.50 3.22
N ARG A 151 -22.37 26.77 3.39
CA ARG A 151 -22.51 25.69 4.37
C ARG A 151 -21.57 24.52 4.09
N ILE A 152 -21.57 23.97 2.87
CA ILE A 152 -20.74 22.81 2.52
C ILE A 152 -19.25 23.19 2.59
N SER A 153 -18.88 24.37 2.11
CA SER A 153 -17.50 24.84 2.21
C SER A 153 -17.03 25.02 3.66
N LYS A 154 -17.87 25.60 4.53
CA LYS A 154 -17.55 25.75 5.97
C LYS A 154 -17.48 24.41 6.69
N PHE A 155 -18.41 23.51 6.41
CA PHE A 155 -18.46 22.18 7.07
C PHE A 155 -17.30 21.29 6.61
N SER A 156 -16.97 21.29 5.32
CA SER A 156 -15.79 20.60 4.80
C SER A 156 -14.48 21.21 5.33
N LEU A 157 -14.40 22.54 5.46
CA LEU A 157 -13.24 23.22 6.06
C LEU A 157 -13.07 22.85 7.53
N ALA A 158 -14.17 22.83 8.28
CA ALA A 158 -14.19 22.39 9.68
C ALA A 158 -13.71 20.94 9.80
N LEU A 159 -14.27 20.02 9.01
CA LEU A 159 -13.91 18.60 9.07
C LEU A 159 -12.46 18.35 8.64
N SER A 160 -12.00 19.05 7.61
CA SER A 160 -10.59 19.02 7.18
C SER A 160 -9.67 19.54 8.27
N GLY A 161 -10.02 20.63 8.95
CA GLY A 161 -9.24 21.15 10.07
C GLY A 161 -9.24 20.23 11.30
N ILE A 162 -10.36 19.58 11.61
CA ILE A 162 -10.45 18.58 12.69
C ILE A 162 -9.57 17.36 12.37
N SER A 163 -9.50 16.95 11.09
CA SER A 163 -8.64 15.83 10.65
C SER A 163 -7.16 16.06 10.96
N LEU A 164 -6.73 17.33 11.09
CA LEU A 164 -5.37 17.69 11.46
C LEU A 164 -5.06 17.45 12.95
N GLY A 165 -6.06 17.29 13.81
CA GLY A 165 -5.87 16.95 15.23
C GLY A 165 -5.21 15.58 15.42
N PRO A 166 -5.77 14.49 14.87
CA PRO A 166 -5.07 13.20 14.88
C PRO A 166 -3.72 13.25 14.15
N ILE A 167 -3.57 14.04 13.08
CA ILE A 167 -2.26 14.25 12.43
C ILE A 167 -1.25 14.91 13.38
N LEU A 168 -1.67 15.85 14.21
CA LEU A 168 -0.83 16.47 15.24
C LEU A 168 -0.38 15.44 16.28
N ILE A 169 -1.32 14.62 16.80
CA ILE A 169 -1.01 13.52 17.74
C ILE A 169 0.04 12.60 17.14
N LEU A 170 -0.16 12.24 15.87
CA LEU A 170 0.76 11.43 15.10
C LEU A 170 2.16 12.08 15.02
N CYS A 171 2.24 13.36 14.67
CA CYS A 171 3.52 14.06 14.55
C CYS A 171 4.29 14.10 15.86
N VAL A 172 3.58 14.36 16.97
CA VAL A 172 4.15 14.36 18.32
C VAL A 172 4.63 12.96 18.71
N ALA A 173 3.85 11.92 18.44
CA ALA A 173 4.21 10.54 18.75
C ALA A 173 5.49 10.10 18.00
N MET A 174 5.58 10.42 16.70
CA MET A 174 6.77 10.12 15.89
C MET A 174 7.99 10.93 16.32
N PHE A 175 7.81 12.22 16.62
CA PHE A 175 8.88 13.06 17.16
C PHE A 175 9.42 12.47 18.48
N GLY A 176 8.55 12.05 19.39
CA GLY A 176 8.92 11.37 20.63
C GLY A 176 9.70 10.09 20.38
N ALA A 177 9.22 9.23 19.47
CA ALA A 177 9.90 7.99 19.11
C ALA A 177 11.32 8.23 18.53
N ILE A 178 11.48 9.24 17.66
CA ILE A 178 12.78 9.61 17.10
C ILE A 178 13.73 10.11 18.20
N ASN A 179 13.26 10.98 19.11
CA ASN A 179 14.10 11.50 20.19
C ASN A 179 14.51 10.43 21.21
N ILE A 180 13.61 9.50 21.53
CA ILE A 180 13.94 8.33 22.36
C ILE A 180 14.98 7.46 21.64
N ALA A 181 14.82 7.20 20.35
CA ALA A 181 15.80 6.44 19.58
C ALA A 181 17.19 7.11 19.54
N MET A 182 17.25 8.45 19.52
CA MET A 182 18.51 9.20 19.55
C MET A 182 19.17 9.27 20.95
N THR A 183 18.38 9.29 22.01
CA THR A 183 18.86 9.46 23.39
C THR A 183 19.03 8.15 24.15
N THR A 184 18.41 7.07 23.66
CA THR A 184 18.66 5.72 24.20
C THR A 184 20.08 5.32 23.83
N PRO A 185 20.95 4.99 24.82
CA PRO A 185 22.28 4.49 24.55
C PRO A 185 22.11 3.12 23.89
N THR A 186 22.15 3.12 22.56
CA THR A 186 22.11 1.87 21.84
C THR A 186 23.38 1.08 22.13
N ASN A 187 23.20 -0.16 22.59
CA ASN A 187 24.12 -1.26 22.27
C ASN A 187 24.16 -1.52 20.74
N LEU A 188 24.28 -0.49 19.89
CA LEU A 188 24.64 -0.62 18.48
C LEU A 188 26.07 -1.17 18.34
N ALA A 189 26.87 -1.09 19.42
CA ALA A 189 28.19 -1.71 19.57
C ALA A 189 28.18 -3.10 20.26
N GLY A 190 27.01 -3.62 20.69
CA GLY A 190 26.90 -4.81 21.56
C GLY A 190 26.56 -6.13 20.86
N GLY A 191 26.50 -6.16 19.52
CA GLY A 191 26.55 -7.44 18.79
C GLY A 191 28.00 -7.87 18.73
N GLY A 192 28.34 -8.99 19.37
CA GLY A 192 29.72 -9.48 19.50
C GLY A 192 30.56 -9.22 18.26
N GLN A 193 31.68 -8.50 18.44
CA GLN A 193 32.70 -8.29 17.43
C GLN A 193 33.22 -9.66 16.98
N SER A 194 32.61 -10.26 15.96
CA SER A 194 33.37 -11.12 15.08
C SER A 194 34.26 -10.20 14.25
N PRO A 195 35.58 -10.44 14.17
CA PRO A 195 36.46 -9.60 13.37
C PRO A 195 35.91 -9.52 11.95
N ALA A 196 35.79 -8.31 11.41
CA ALA A 196 35.38 -8.12 10.03
C ALA A 196 36.33 -8.92 9.11
N PRO A 197 35.81 -9.68 8.12
CA PRO A 197 36.67 -10.26 7.09
C PRO A 197 37.50 -9.14 6.45
N GLN A 198 38.82 -9.31 6.40
CA GLN A 198 39.71 -8.36 5.73
C GLN A 198 39.27 -8.24 4.26
N GLY A 199 38.76 -7.06 3.87
CA GLY A 199 38.29 -6.78 2.50
C GLY A 199 36.87 -6.25 2.34
N ALA A 200 36.11 -5.97 3.42
CA ALA A 200 34.78 -5.38 3.28
C ALA A 200 34.82 -3.95 2.70
N PRO A 201 33.96 -3.60 1.73
CA PRO A 201 33.94 -2.26 1.13
C PRO A 201 33.61 -1.17 2.18
N PRO A 202 34.15 0.05 2.03
CA PRO A 202 33.97 1.15 2.97
C PRO A 202 32.54 1.68 2.90
N GLY A 203 31.61 1.04 3.63
CA GLY A 203 30.21 1.45 3.65
C GLY A 203 29.27 0.53 4.44
N GLY A 204 29.79 -0.48 5.14
CA GLY A 204 28.97 -1.35 5.97
C GLY A 204 28.32 -0.62 7.16
N PRO A 205 27.25 -1.18 7.75
CA PRO A 205 26.49 -0.59 8.86
C PRO A 205 27.29 -0.25 10.12
N GLY A 206 28.52 -0.76 10.26
CA GLY A 206 29.44 -0.47 11.36
C GLY A 206 30.47 0.64 11.10
N SER A 207 30.42 1.33 9.96
CA SER A 207 31.32 2.46 9.67
C SER A 207 30.83 3.77 10.32
N ALA A 208 31.76 4.63 10.75
CA ALA A 208 31.43 5.96 11.30
C ALA A 208 30.56 6.80 10.35
N ASN A 209 30.74 6.63 9.03
CA ASN A 209 29.95 7.28 7.99
C ASN A 209 28.50 6.75 7.94
N GLY A 210 28.28 5.45 8.19
CA GLY A 210 26.95 4.85 8.23
C GLY A 210 26.13 5.32 9.44
N ILE A 211 26.77 5.46 10.61
CA ILE A 211 26.12 5.99 11.82
C ILE A 211 25.79 7.48 11.64
N ALA A 212 26.71 8.28 11.09
CA ALA A 212 26.46 9.69 10.79
C ALA A 212 25.31 9.89 9.78
N SER A 213 25.22 9.03 8.76
CA SER A 213 24.11 9.03 7.80
C SER A 213 22.76 8.69 8.45
N LEU A 214 22.73 7.75 9.39
CA LEU A 214 21.52 7.42 10.16
C LEU A 214 21.09 8.59 11.05
N VAL A 215 22.00 9.19 11.82
CA VAL A 215 21.71 10.32 12.72
C VAL A 215 21.18 11.52 11.95
N THR A 216 21.81 11.88 10.83
CA THR A 216 21.34 12.98 9.96
C THR A 216 19.96 12.71 9.38
N THR A 217 19.67 11.46 8.96
CA THR A 217 18.35 11.06 8.47
C THR A 217 17.28 11.20 9.56
N PHE A 218 17.57 10.73 10.78
CA PHE A 218 16.63 10.86 11.91
C PHE A 218 16.40 12.32 12.31
N GLN A 219 17.44 13.16 12.26
CA GLN A 219 17.33 14.59 12.59
C GLN A 219 16.49 15.35 11.58
N MET A 220 16.69 15.07 10.28
CA MET A 220 15.83 15.62 9.22
C MET A 220 14.37 15.15 9.37
N GLY A 221 14.16 13.89 9.73
CA GLY A 221 12.84 13.35 10.05
C GLY A 221 12.18 14.09 11.22
N GLY A 222 12.90 14.29 12.33
CA GLY A 222 12.40 15.01 13.50
C GLY A 222 12.01 16.47 13.21
N ILE A 223 12.84 17.20 12.47
CA ILE A 223 12.55 18.58 12.04
C ILE A 223 11.29 18.61 11.16
N LEU A 224 11.19 17.70 10.19
CA LEU A 224 10.04 17.62 9.30
C LEU A 224 8.73 17.35 10.07
N MET A 225 8.75 16.43 11.04
CA MET A 225 7.58 16.15 11.88
C MET A 225 7.18 17.36 12.74
N ALA A 226 8.15 18.14 13.24
CA ALA A 226 7.86 19.36 14.00
C ALA A 226 7.20 20.43 13.11
N VAL A 227 7.67 20.60 11.87
CA VAL A 227 7.04 21.51 10.90
C VAL A 227 5.59 21.07 10.60
N PHE A 228 5.37 19.78 10.36
CA PHE A 228 4.03 19.25 10.14
C PHE A 228 3.12 19.40 11.36
N ALA A 229 3.63 19.24 12.58
CA ALA A 229 2.88 19.49 13.80
C ALA A 229 2.40 20.95 13.89
N ILE A 230 3.27 21.92 13.56
CA ILE A 230 2.90 23.35 13.55
C ILE A 230 1.82 23.63 12.51
N VAL A 231 1.99 23.11 11.28
CA VAL A 231 0.98 23.27 10.21
C VAL A 231 -0.36 22.64 10.62
N ALA A 232 -0.32 21.45 11.22
CA ALA A 232 -1.51 20.76 11.71
C ALA A 232 -2.22 21.55 12.82
N LEU A 233 -1.48 22.10 13.79
CA LEU A 233 -2.01 22.94 14.85
C LEU A 233 -2.72 24.18 14.30
N VAL A 234 -2.09 24.89 13.36
CA VAL A 234 -2.69 26.07 12.71
C VAL A 234 -3.97 25.68 11.99
N GLY A 235 -3.97 24.57 11.26
CA GLY A 235 -5.16 24.09 10.56
C GLY A 235 -6.28 23.61 11.50
N VAL A 236 -5.97 23.03 12.66
CA VAL A 236 -6.97 22.74 13.72
C VAL A 236 -7.65 24.03 14.17
N VAL A 237 -6.87 25.07 14.47
CA VAL A 237 -7.41 26.37 14.91
C VAL A 237 -8.34 26.97 13.84
N ILE A 238 -7.93 26.93 12.57
CA ILE A 238 -8.76 27.39 11.45
C ILE A 238 -10.05 26.58 11.35
N GLY A 239 -9.97 25.25 11.46
CA GLY A 239 -11.14 24.36 11.42
C GLY A 239 -12.14 24.61 12.55
N VAL A 240 -11.64 24.73 13.79
CA VAL A 240 -12.47 25.01 14.98
C VAL A 240 -13.13 26.38 14.88
N ARG A 241 -12.42 27.41 14.37
CA ARG A 241 -13.03 28.73 14.13
C ARG A 241 -14.11 28.68 13.06
N ALA A 242 -13.96 27.81 12.05
CA ALA A 242 -14.98 27.63 11.02
C ALA A 242 -16.29 27.02 11.57
N LEU A 243 -16.23 26.19 12.63
CA LEU A 243 -17.40 25.67 13.34
C LEU A 243 -18.21 26.76 14.04
N GLY A 244 -17.54 27.72 14.68
CA GLY A 244 -18.18 28.80 15.44
C GLY A 244 -18.98 29.81 14.60
N GLY A 245 -18.85 29.78 13.26
CA GLY A 245 -19.51 30.70 12.32
C GLY A 245 -20.62 30.07 11.48
N LEU A 246 -21.18 28.94 11.91
CA LEU A 246 -22.26 28.22 11.22
C LEU A 246 -23.64 28.80 11.59
N THR A 247 -24.01 29.94 11.01
CA THR A 247 -25.41 30.41 11.04
C THR A 247 -26.20 29.80 9.90
N ALA A 248 -27.36 29.22 10.24
CA ALA A 248 -28.13 28.36 9.35
C ALA A 248 -29.23 29.12 8.61
N THR A 249 -29.04 29.35 7.31
CA THR A 249 -30.13 29.36 6.33
C THR A 249 -29.63 28.71 5.04
N ALA A 250 -30.40 27.77 4.50
CA ALA A 250 -30.12 27.16 3.20
C ALA A 250 -31.39 27.26 2.36
N SER A 251 -31.27 27.81 1.16
CA SER A 251 -32.33 27.75 0.16
C SER A 251 -32.25 26.37 -0.52
N PRO A 252 -33.36 25.63 -0.63
CA PRO A 252 -33.35 24.33 -1.28
C PRO A 252 -33.14 24.51 -2.79
N VAL A 253 -32.09 23.89 -3.33
CA VAL A 253 -31.95 23.70 -4.78
C VAL A 253 -32.69 22.42 -5.12
N SER A 254 -33.72 22.51 -5.97
CA SER A 254 -34.46 21.35 -6.47
C SER A 254 -33.62 20.58 -7.50
N ILE A 255 -32.87 19.59 -7.03
CA ILE A 255 -32.16 18.64 -7.89
C ILE A 255 -33.09 17.45 -8.14
N ASP A 256 -33.31 17.09 -9.41
CA ASP A 256 -33.90 15.79 -9.76
C ASP A 256 -32.87 14.67 -9.49
N TYR A 257 -32.88 14.20 -8.25
CA TYR A 257 -31.88 13.29 -7.72
C TYR A 257 -31.83 11.96 -8.48
N ARG A 258 -32.98 11.41 -8.88
CA ARG A 258 -33.04 10.12 -9.60
C ARG A 258 -32.33 10.21 -10.96
N ARG A 259 -32.59 11.27 -11.70
CA ARG A 259 -31.96 11.49 -13.01
C ARG A 259 -30.46 11.72 -12.89
N GLU A 260 -30.03 12.57 -11.95
CA GLU A 260 -28.61 12.93 -11.84
C GLU A 260 -27.75 11.82 -11.21
N VAL A 261 -28.31 11.01 -10.31
CA VAL A 261 -27.67 9.77 -9.84
C VAL A 261 -27.52 8.78 -11.00
N GLY A 262 -28.57 8.55 -11.79
CA GLY A 262 -28.49 7.67 -12.96
C GLY A 262 -27.39 8.09 -13.94
N ARG A 263 -27.30 9.38 -14.23
CA ARG A 263 -26.22 9.94 -15.08
C ARG A 263 -24.85 9.80 -14.44
N ALA A 264 -24.72 9.98 -13.14
CA ALA A 264 -23.46 9.79 -12.43
C ALA A 264 -23.00 8.32 -12.48
N ILE A 265 -23.91 7.37 -12.27
CA ILE A 265 -23.64 5.93 -12.39
C ILE A 265 -23.19 5.58 -13.81
N VAL A 266 -23.91 6.04 -14.84
CA VAL A 266 -23.53 5.80 -16.24
C VAL A 266 -22.16 6.40 -16.55
N SER A 267 -21.87 7.62 -16.10
CA SER A 267 -20.55 8.24 -16.27
C SER A 267 -19.45 7.45 -15.55
N THR A 268 -19.70 6.98 -14.33
CA THR A 268 -18.76 6.12 -13.58
C THR A 268 -18.48 4.82 -14.34
N ILE A 269 -19.52 4.15 -14.82
CA ILE A 269 -19.38 2.91 -15.61
C ILE A 269 -18.58 3.20 -16.89
N ALA A 270 -18.88 4.28 -17.59
CA ALA A 270 -18.16 4.67 -18.80
C ALA A 270 -16.67 4.94 -18.53
N ILE A 271 -16.34 5.65 -17.45
CA ILE A 271 -14.94 5.88 -17.04
C ILE A 271 -14.25 4.54 -16.74
N SER A 272 -14.88 3.65 -15.97
CA SER A 272 -14.33 2.32 -15.67
C SER A 272 -14.08 1.49 -16.92
N ILE A 273 -15.01 1.51 -17.90
CA ILE A 273 -14.85 0.79 -19.18
C ILE A 273 -13.67 1.37 -19.97
N VAL A 274 -13.58 2.70 -20.08
CA VAL A 274 -12.46 3.35 -20.79
C VAL A 274 -11.12 2.98 -20.13
N LEU A 275 -11.03 3.02 -18.81
CA LEU A 275 -9.82 2.61 -18.08
C LEU A 275 -9.52 1.12 -18.29
N PHE A 276 -10.53 0.25 -18.22
CA PHE A 276 -10.35 -1.18 -18.46
C PHE A 276 -9.81 -1.46 -19.88
N VAL A 277 -10.38 -0.82 -20.90
CA VAL A 277 -9.91 -0.92 -22.29
C VAL A 277 -8.48 -0.38 -22.43
N ALA A 278 -8.19 0.77 -21.82
CA ALA A 278 -6.85 1.34 -21.83
C ALA A 278 -5.82 0.42 -21.17
N MET A 279 -6.16 -0.26 -20.07
CA MET A 279 -5.30 -1.27 -19.45
C MET A 279 -5.01 -2.43 -20.39
N GLN A 280 -5.95 -2.84 -21.25
CA GLN A 280 -5.68 -3.94 -22.20
C GLN A 280 -4.63 -3.58 -23.27
N LEU A 281 -4.34 -2.29 -23.49
CA LEU A 281 -3.34 -1.84 -24.46
C LEU A 281 -1.89 -2.09 -24.03
N VAL A 282 -1.66 -2.51 -22.78
CA VAL A 282 -0.34 -2.90 -22.26
C VAL A 282 -0.34 -4.40 -21.96
N PRO A 283 -0.24 -5.28 -22.97
CA PRO A 283 -0.22 -6.72 -22.75
C PRO A 283 1.10 -7.16 -22.10
N VAL A 284 1.01 -8.16 -21.22
CA VAL A 284 2.19 -8.80 -20.60
C VAL A 284 2.33 -10.23 -21.11
N ALA A 285 3.57 -10.62 -21.41
CA ALA A 285 3.91 -11.98 -21.84
C ALA A 285 3.68 -12.99 -20.70
N ARG A 286 3.07 -14.12 -21.05
CA ARG A 286 2.67 -15.21 -20.13
C ARG A 286 3.16 -16.54 -20.69
N THR A 287 4.46 -16.58 -20.98
CA THR A 287 5.10 -17.73 -21.62
C THR A 287 5.74 -18.64 -20.57
N ASN A 288 5.70 -19.92 -20.86
CA ASN A 288 6.41 -20.93 -20.11
C ASN A 288 7.74 -21.23 -20.82
N PRO A 289 8.89 -20.94 -20.20
CA PRO A 289 10.18 -21.37 -20.75
C PRO A 289 10.26 -22.90 -20.83
N PRO A 290 11.23 -23.46 -21.56
CA PRO A 290 11.45 -24.91 -21.55
C PRO A 290 11.77 -25.44 -20.15
N VAL A 291 11.29 -26.64 -19.83
CA VAL A 291 11.67 -27.37 -18.61
C VAL A 291 13.08 -27.93 -18.81
N VAL A 292 14.02 -27.58 -17.92
CA VAL A 292 15.44 -27.97 -18.04
C VAL A 292 15.81 -29.06 -17.03
N SER A 293 14.98 -29.26 -15.99
CA SER A 293 15.13 -30.34 -15.02
C SER A 293 13.79 -30.89 -14.57
N THR A 294 13.71 -32.21 -14.43
CA THR A 294 12.62 -32.91 -13.76
C THR A 294 13.07 -33.42 -12.40
N ILE A 295 12.24 -33.20 -11.37
CA ILE A 295 12.49 -33.70 -10.02
C ILE A 295 12.17 -35.20 -9.97
N GLN A 296 13.10 -35.97 -9.43
CA GLN A 296 12.84 -37.35 -9.02
C GLN A 296 12.18 -37.30 -7.64
N TRP A 297 10.84 -37.27 -7.66
CA TRP A 297 10.04 -37.24 -6.44
C TRP A 297 10.17 -38.54 -5.66
N ASP A 298 10.22 -38.45 -4.34
CA ASP A 298 10.29 -39.61 -3.44
C ASP A 298 9.02 -40.47 -3.48
N SER A 299 7.87 -39.87 -3.81
CA SER A 299 6.60 -40.58 -4.02
C SER A 299 5.68 -39.89 -5.03
N PRO A 300 4.74 -40.63 -5.66
CA PRO A 300 3.67 -40.04 -6.48
C PRO A 300 2.80 -39.03 -5.71
N GLN A 301 2.60 -39.26 -4.41
CA GLN A 301 1.82 -38.39 -3.53
C GLN A 301 2.51 -37.04 -3.32
N THR A 302 3.81 -37.04 -3.06
CA THR A 302 4.62 -35.82 -2.98
C THR A 302 4.53 -35.02 -4.29
N LYS A 303 4.67 -35.71 -5.43
CA LYS A 303 4.54 -35.07 -6.75
C LYS A 303 3.17 -34.41 -6.91
N ALA A 304 2.08 -35.08 -6.54
CA ALA A 304 0.73 -34.54 -6.66
C ALA A 304 0.53 -33.29 -5.79
N LEU A 305 1.00 -33.31 -4.54
CA LEU A 305 0.92 -32.17 -3.64
C LEU A 305 1.76 -30.98 -4.14
N ALA A 306 2.99 -31.23 -4.58
CA ALA A 306 3.86 -30.19 -5.14
C ALA A 306 3.26 -29.59 -6.42
N THR A 307 2.64 -30.43 -7.26
CA THR A 307 1.98 -29.99 -8.51
C THR A 307 0.85 -29.01 -8.19
N ARG A 308 -0.06 -29.36 -7.27
CA ARG A 308 -1.20 -28.50 -6.97
C ARG A 308 -0.83 -27.23 -6.19
N ALA A 309 0.15 -27.31 -5.28
CA ALA A 309 0.44 -26.24 -4.33
C ALA A 309 1.64 -25.35 -4.72
N CYS A 310 2.54 -25.82 -5.59
CA CYS A 310 3.81 -25.13 -5.85
C CYS A 310 4.05 -24.86 -7.35
N MET A 311 3.73 -25.81 -8.24
CA MET A 311 4.19 -25.77 -9.63
C MET A 311 3.61 -24.60 -10.43
N ASN A 312 2.39 -24.15 -10.14
CA ASN A 312 1.79 -23.00 -10.83
C ASN A 312 2.60 -21.69 -10.67
N CYS A 313 3.35 -21.52 -9.57
CA CYS A 313 4.15 -20.32 -9.33
C CYS A 313 5.65 -20.57 -9.46
N HIS A 314 6.14 -21.74 -9.03
CA HIS A 314 7.56 -22.04 -8.90
C HIS A 314 8.09 -23.00 -9.97
N SER A 315 7.46 -23.09 -11.13
CA SER A 315 7.93 -23.94 -12.22
C SER A 315 7.78 -23.26 -13.59
N ASN A 316 8.44 -23.81 -14.60
CA ASN A 316 8.22 -23.45 -16.00
C ASN A 316 6.93 -24.10 -16.56
N GLU A 317 6.17 -24.84 -15.76
CA GLU A 317 4.93 -25.53 -16.14
C GLU A 317 3.70 -24.82 -15.56
N THR A 318 3.74 -23.49 -15.47
CA THR A 318 2.62 -22.69 -14.93
C THR A 318 1.36 -22.86 -15.79
N GLU A 319 0.26 -23.30 -15.17
CA GLU A 319 -1.06 -23.22 -15.78
C GLU A 319 -1.63 -21.81 -15.59
N TRP A 320 -1.65 -21.02 -16.67
CA TRP A 320 -2.12 -19.64 -16.61
C TRP A 320 -3.66 -19.60 -16.56
N PRO A 321 -4.25 -19.12 -15.45
CA PRO A 321 -5.72 -19.10 -15.31
C PRO A 321 -6.35 -18.05 -16.23
N LEU A 322 -7.67 -18.15 -16.46
CA LEU A 322 -8.39 -17.24 -17.36
C LEU A 322 -8.27 -15.77 -16.95
N TYR A 323 -8.25 -15.48 -15.65
CA TYR A 323 -8.08 -14.10 -15.16
C TYR A 323 -6.69 -13.54 -15.44
N ALA A 324 -5.69 -14.39 -15.69
CA ALA A 324 -4.37 -13.96 -16.15
C ALA A 324 -4.37 -13.57 -17.64
N GLN A 325 -5.51 -13.66 -18.34
CA GLN A 325 -5.62 -13.27 -19.74
C GLN A 325 -5.89 -11.78 -19.95
N PHE A 326 -6.47 -11.11 -18.97
CA PHE A 326 -6.91 -9.72 -19.07
C PHE A 326 -6.29 -8.87 -17.97
N ALA A 327 -5.93 -7.63 -18.29
CA ALA A 327 -5.47 -6.69 -17.28
C ALA A 327 -6.63 -6.27 -16.36
N PRO A 328 -6.38 -5.97 -15.08
CA PRO A 328 -5.07 -5.98 -14.42
C PRO A 328 -4.58 -7.38 -14.03
N GLY A 329 -5.44 -8.41 -14.04
CA GLY A 329 -5.08 -9.78 -13.58
C GLY A 329 -3.83 -10.35 -14.26
N SER A 330 -3.69 -10.15 -15.57
CA SER A 330 -2.51 -10.57 -16.34
C SER A 330 -1.20 -9.95 -15.83
N TRP A 331 -1.21 -8.68 -15.42
CA TRP A 331 -0.04 -7.98 -14.90
C TRP A 331 0.35 -8.54 -13.54
N ILE A 332 -0.64 -8.71 -12.65
CA ILE A 332 -0.46 -9.23 -11.31
C ILE A 332 0.13 -10.63 -11.40
N THR A 333 -0.59 -11.56 -12.02
CA THR A 333 -0.16 -12.96 -12.11
C THR A 333 1.23 -13.09 -12.74
N SER A 334 1.53 -12.32 -13.80
CA SER A 334 2.86 -12.36 -14.42
C SER A 334 3.97 -11.89 -13.48
N VAL A 335 3.77 -10.76 -12.77
CA VAL A 335 4.74 -10.28 -11.76
C VAL A 335 4.94 -11.31 -10.65
N HIS A 336 3.86 -11.91 -10.15
CA HIS A 336 3.93 -12.93 -9.10
C HIS A 336 4.67 -14.18 -9.55
N VAL A 337 4.32 -14.75 -10.71
CA VAL A 337 4.96 -15.96 -11.24
C VAL A 337 6.44 -15.70 -11.56
N ASN A 338 6.76 -14.56 -12.18
CA ASN A 338 8.16 -14.22 -12.48
C ASN A 338 8.97 -14.02 -11.18
N SER A 339 8.43 -13.29 -10.20
CA SER A 339 9.09 -13.09 -8.90
C SER A 339 9.27 -14.41 -8.12
N ALA A 340 8.31 -15.34 -8.24
CA ALA A 340 8.37 -16.65 -7.61
C ALA A 340 9.48 -17.51 -8.26
N ARG A 341 9.53 -17.55 -9.60
CA ARG A 341 10.58 -18.25 -10.38
C ARG A 341 11.97 -17.67 -10.15
N GLU A 342 12.10 -16.35 -9.99
CA GLU A 342 13.37 -15.67 -9.67
C GLU A 342 13.91 -16.07 -8.30
N GLN A 343 13.03 -16.22 -7.29
CA GLN A 343 13.43 -16.73 -5.98
C GLN A 343 13.89 -18.18 -6.07
N PHE A 344 13.08 -19.03 -6.71
CA PHE A 344 13.46 -20.38 -7.13
C PHE A 344 12.51 -20.96 -8.17
N ASN A 345 13.05 -21.85 -9.01
CA ASN A 345 12.32 -22.53 -10.07
C ASN A 345 12.60 -24.03 -10.06
N LEU A 346 11.57 -24.84 -9.77
CA LEU A 346 11.61 -26.30 -9.69
C LEU A 346 11.94 -26.96 -11.04
N SER A 347 11.64 -26.30 -12.15
CA SER A 347 11.99 -26.75 -13.51
C SER A 347 13.45 -26.45 -13.90
N GLU A 348 14.22 -25.79 -13.02
CA GLU A 348 15.61 -25.40 -13.25
C GLU A 348 16.54 -25.76 -12.07
N LEU A 349 16.14 -26.71 -11.22
CA LEU A 349 16.89 -27.12 -10.03
C LEU A 349 18.32 -27.60 -10.35
N ASN A 350 18.54 -28.22 -11.51
CA ASN A 350 19.87 -28.67 -11.94
C ASN A 350 20.87 -27.51 -12.16
N LYS A 351 20.39 -26.27 -12.34
CA LYS A 351 21.25 -25.08 -12.43
C LYS A 351 21.74 -24.62 -11.06
N LEU A 352 21.16 -25.10 -9.97
CA LEU A 352 21.55 -24.73 -8.61
C LEU A 352 22.62 -25.68 -8.04
N PRO A 353 23.69 -25.15 -7.40
CA PRO A 353 24.64 -25.96 -6.64
C PRO A 353 23.93 -26.82 -5.58
N SER A 354 24.43 -28.02 -5.28
CA SER A 354 23.83 -28.96 -4.33
C SER A 354 23.56 -28.33 -2.94
N LEU A 355 24.53 -27.58 -2.40
CA LEU A 355 24.35 -26.86 -1.13
C LEU A 355 23.18 -25.85 -1.17
N ARG A 356 22.93 -25.22 -2.32
CA ARG A 356 21.82 -24.29 -2.51
C ARG A 356 20.49 -25.04 -2.67
N ARG A 357 20.48 -26.21 -3.31
CA ARG A 357 19.30 -27.10 -3.39
C ARG A 357 18.86 -27.60 -2.01
N ALA A 358 19.78 -28.12 -1.21
CA ALA A 358 19.48 -28.59 0.15
C ALA A 358 19.02 -27.45 1.08
N ARG A 359 19.55 -26.23 0.91
CA ARG A 359 19.03 -25.04 1.61
C ARG A 359 17.62 -24.71 1.16
N LEU A 360 17.37 -24.67 -0.16
CA LEU A 360 16.05 -24.37 -0.72
C LEU A 360 14.97 -25.33 -0.20
N ALA A 361 15.24 -26.64 -0.15
CA ALA A 361 14.29 -27.61 0.38
C ALA A 361 13.93 -27.35 1.85
N ARG A 362 14.89 -26.91 2.66
CA ARG A 362 14.65 -26.51 4.07
C ARG A 362 13.83 -25.23 4.16
N ASP A 363 14.15 -24.23 3.35
CA ASP A 363 13.44 -22.95 3.32
C ASP A 363 11.98 -23.16 2.89
N MET A 364 11.73 -23.96 1.84
CA MET A 364 10.38 -24.34 1.41
C MET A 364 9.62 -25.05 2.53
N ALA A 365 10.24 -26.01 3.21
CA ALA A 365 9.62 -26.72 4.32
C ALA A 365 9.25 -25.78 5.49
N GLU A 366 10.09 -24.79 5.78
CA GLU A 366 9.80 -23.79 6.81
C GLU A 366 8.62 -22.90 6.43
N GLN A 367 8.54 -22.45 5.18
CA GLN A 367 7.41 -21.63 4.69
C GLN A 367 6.08 -22.41 4.76
N ILE A 368 6.10 -23.71 4.42
CA ILE A 368 4.92 -24.58 4.55
C ILE A 368 4.52 -24.76 6.02
N ARG A 369 5.48 -25.01 6.93
CA ARG A 369 5.20 -25.14 8.38
C ARG A 369 4.62 -23.86 8.97
N ASN A 370 5.10 -22.71 8.51
CA ASN A 370 4.68 -21.41 9.01
C ASN A 370 3.39 -20.88 8.36
N ASN A 371 2.73 -21.68 7.50
CA ASN A 371 1.53 -21.29 6.75
C ASN A 371 1.72 -20.02 5.89
N THR A 372 2.94 -19.72 5.47
CA THR A 372 3.23 -18.60 4.57
C THR A 372 3.13 -19.02 3.11
N MET A 373 3.25 -20.32 2.82
CA MET A 373 3.06 -20.92 1.51
C MET A 373 2.11 -22.13 1.58
N PRO A 374 1.09 -22.23 0.71
CA PRO A 374 0.66 -21.19 -0.23
C PRO A 374 0.07 -19.95 0.47
N PRO A 375 0.22 -18.74 -0.10
CA PRO A 375 -0.33 -17.51 0.50
C PRO A 375 -1.85 -17.54 0.60
N ALA A 376 -2.42 -16.89 1.62
CA ALA A 376 -3.86 -16.91 1.89
C ALA A 376 -4.69 -16.31 0.73
N ASP A 377 -4.19 -15.25 0.08
CA ASP A 377 -4.84 -14.62 -1.07
C ASP A 377 -4.81 -15.51 -2.31
N PHE A 378 -3.76 -16.31 -2.50
CA PHE A 378 -3.73 -17.35 -3.52
C PHE A 378 -4.79 -18.42 -3.23
N LEU A 379 -4.91 -18.89 -1.98
CA LEU A 379 -5.90 -19.90 -1.58
C LEU A 379 -7.36 -19.45 -1.76
N LEU A 380 -7.65 -18.14 -1.76
CA LEU A 380 -8.99 -17.61 -2.06
C LEU A 380 -9.43 -17.92 -3.50
N MET A 381 -8.49 -17.91 -4.45
CA MET A 381 -8.75 -18.20 -5.86
C MET A 381 -8.38 -19.64 -6.25
N HIS A 382 -7.61 -20.32 -5.40
CA HIS A 382 -7.08 -21.67 -5.60
C HIS A 382 -7.32 -22.57 -4.38
N PRO A 383 -8.58 -22.89 -4.03
CA PRO A 383 -8.89 -23.74 -2.88
C PRO A 383 -8.29 -25.14 -3.01
N GLU A 384 -8.06 -25.62 -4.24
CA GLU A 384 -7.37 -26.88 -4.51
C GLU A 384 -5.93 -26.91 -4.00
N ALA A 385 -5.27 -25.75 -3.84
CA ALA A 385 -3.92 -25.67 -3.33
C ALA A 385 -3.84 -25.72 -1.79
N HIS A 386 -4.99 -25.70 -1.10
CA HIS A 386 -5.04 -25.75 0.36
C HIS A 386 -4.49 -27.09 0.87
N LEU A 387 -3.47 -27.07 1.73
CA LEU A 387 -2.86 -28.27 2.31
C LEU A 387 -3.41 -28.52 3.72
N THR A 388 -3.92 -29.73 3.96
CA THR A 388 -4.20 -30.20 5.32
C THR A 388 -2.89 -30.40 6.09
N ASP A 389 -2.94 -30.46 7.43
CA ASP A 389 -1.72 -30.64 8.23
C ASP A 389 -0.99 -31.96 7.92
N ALA A 390 -1.73 -33.02 7.60
CA ALA A 390 -1.16 -34.28 7.14
C ALA A 390 -0.46 -34.13 5.77
N GLU A 391 -1.10 -33.44 4.81
CA GLU A 391 -0.50 -33.17 3.50
C GLU A 391 0.72 -32.25 3.60
N LYS A 392 0.71 -31.26 4.50
CA LYS A 392 1.89 -30.41 4.77
C LYS A 392 3.07 -31.26 5.22
N GLN A 393 2.87 -32.15 6.19
CA GLN A 393 3.94 -33.02 6.69
C GLN A 393 4.48 -33.93 5.58
N LEU A 394 3.59 -34.53 4.79
CA LEU A 394 3.97 -35.38 3.66
C LEU A 394 4.76 -34.59 2.60
N LEU A 395 4.29 -33.40 2.23
CA LEU A 395 4.97 -32.53 1.26
C LEU A 395 6.34 -32.06 1.78
N ILE A 396 6.44 -31.68 3.07
CA ILE A 396 7.70 -31.27 3.69
C ILE A 396 8.73 -32.40 3.63
N GLN A 397 8.33 -33.60 4.05
CA GLN A 397 9.22 -34.76 4.04
C GLN A 397 9.64 -35.10 2.61
N GLY A 398 8.68 -35.10 1.69
CA GLY A 398 8.95 -35.42 0.30
C GLY A 398 9.85 -34.41 -0.41
N LEU A 399 9.70 -33.11 -0.13
CA LEU A 399 10.61 -32.08 -0.64
C LEU A 399 12.05 -32.30 -0.18
N GLN A 400 12.25 -32.62 1.10
CA GLN A 400 13.58 -32.86 1.68
C GLN A 400 14.23 -34.15 1.13
N ASN A 401 13.43 -35.16 0.81
CA ASN A 401 13.91 -36.41 0.22
C ASN A 401 14.25 -36.26 -1.27
N SER A 402 13.46 -35.46 -2.00
CA SER A 402 13.53 -35.32 -3.46
C SER A 402 14.56 -34.27 -3.92
N ILE A 403 14.77 -33.21 -3.13
CA ILE A 403 15.62 -32.07 -3.48
C ILE A 403 16.88 -32.10 -2.60
N LYS A 404 17.94 -32.76 -3.10
CA LYS A 404 19.25 -32.90 -2.45
C LYS A 404 20.34 -32.06 -3.10
#